data_AF-A0A2N0NZQ5-F1
#
_entry.id   AF-A0A2N0NZQ5-F1
#
_cell.length_a   1.000
_cell.length_b   1.000
_cell.length_c   1.000
_cell.angle_alpha   90.00
_cell.angle_beta   90.00
_cell.angle_gamma   90.00
#
_symmetry.space_group_name_H-M   'P 1'
#
loop_
_entity.id
_entity.type
_entity.pdbx_description
1 polymer ?
#
loop_
_entity_poly.entity_id
_entity_poly.type
_entity_poly.pdbx_seq_one_letter_code
_entity_poly.pdbx_strand_id
1 'polypeptide(L)'
;MAPKLDLAKYEVNLIELGGEGVKLINLIDQAVTKGLILYRNINFLPYPLNSPVPNTKFFNLFLGFLAKPAIENNKEIMDPILWHVKNIICSGDERLNEYIWNWWAYLVQKPEKKPRSILVLKSTLQQCGKNIITDFIGDKVLGEHLHYATSDLEKILGRFNSPLQA
;
A
#
# COMPACT_ATOMS: atom_id res chain seq x y z
N MET A 1 -27.57 -7.17 9.26
CA MET A 1 -27.44 -5.71 8.97
C MET A 1 -26.03 -5.40 8.50
N ALA A 2 -25.87 -4.65 7.41
CA ALA A 2 -24.60 -4.04 7.02
C ALA A 2 -24.42 -2.74 7.84
N PRO A 3 -23.23 -2.46 8.39
CA PRO A 3 -22.92 -1.17 9.00
C PRO A 3 -23.00 -0.10 7.92
N LYS A 4 -23.93 0.83 8.11
CA LYS A 4 -24.01 2.07 7.35
C LYS A 4 -23.10 3.08 8.01
N LEU A 5 -22.58 4.02 7.22
CA LEU A 5 -22.14 5.31 7.73
C LEU A 5 -23.33 5.93 8.47
N ASP A 6 -23.28 5.98 9.80
CA ASP A 6 -24.28 6.70 10.58
C ASP A 6 -23.87 8.16 10.59
N LEU A 7 -24.47 8.94 9.69
CA LEU A 7 -24.45 10.39 9.81
C LEU A 7 -25.45 10.76 10.90
N ALA A 8 -24.97 11.30 12.01
CA ALA A 8 -25.85 12.00 12.94
C ALA A 8 -26.57 13.11 12.15
N LYS A 9 -27.90 13.22 12.28
CA LYS A 9 -28.67 14.28 11.61
C LYS A 9 -28.15 15.63 12.09
N TYR A 10 -27.40 16.30 11.22
CA TYR A 10 -26.87 17.63 11.44
C TYR A 10 -27.23 18.48 10.23
N GLU A 11 -28.10 19.46 10.43
CA GLU A 11 -28.49 20.41 9.40
C GLU A 11 -27.52 21.58 9.45
N VAL A 12 -26.76 21.78 8.38
CA VAL A 12 -25.94 22.99 8.19
C VAL A 12 -26.82 24.02 7.51
N ASN A 13 -27.26 25.02 8.25
CA ASN A 13 -27.92 26.18 7.66
C ASN A 13 -26.89 27.02 6.91
N LEU A 14 -26.80 26.87 5.59
CA LEU A 14 -25.89 27.66 4.72
C LEU A 14 -26.08 29.18 4.85
N ILE A 15 -27.21 29.61 5.41
CA ILE A 15 -27.57 31.01 5.68
C ILE A 15 -26.70 31.61 6.82
N GLU A 16 -26.25 30.80 7.79
CA GLU A 16 -25.37 31.26 8.89
C GLU A 16 -23.95 31.60 8.41
N LEU A 17 -23.57 31.18 7.19
CA LEU A 17 -22.26 31.42 6.58
C LEU A 17 -22.27 32.63 5.63
N GLY A 18 -23.29 33.49 5.70
CA GLY A 18 -23.32 34.79 5.03
C GLY A 18 -23.64 34.76 3.53
N GLY A 19 -24.07 33.62 2.98
CA GLY A 19 -24.41 33.47 1.56
C GLY A 19 -23.20 33.37 0.62
N GLU A 20 -21.98 33.37 1.16
CA GLU A 20 -20.77 33.09 0.39
C GLU A 20 -20.59 31.59 0.14
N GLY A 21 -19.93 31.25 -0.97
CA GLY A 21 -19.66 29.85 -1.33
C GLY A 21 -18.81 29.15 -0.27
N VAL A 22 -19.37 28.15 0.40
CA VAL A 22 -18.66 27.36 1.42
C VAL A 22 -17.86 26.26 0.74
N LYS A 23 -16.56 26.18 1.03
CA LYS A 23 -15.73 25.07 0.56
C LYS A 23 -16.16 23.77 1.25
N LEU A 24 -16.36 22.70 0.48
CA LEU A 24 -16.75 21.38 0.97
C LEU A 24 -15.83 20.86 2.09
N ILE A 25 -14.53 21.15 2.01
CA ILE A 25 -13.54 20.74 3.03
C ILE A 25 -13.89 21.29 4.42
N ASN A 26 -14.35 22.54 4.52
CA ASN A 26 -14.70 23.16 5.80
C ASN A 26 -15.91 22.47 6.44
N LEU A 27 -16.86 22.01 5.62
CA LEU A 27 -18.03 21.27 6.10
C LEU A 27 -17.65 19.87 6.61
N ILE A 28 -16.70 19.21 5.92
CA ILE A 28 -16.17 17.91 6.34
C ILE A 28 -15.41 18.05 7.67
N ASP A 29 -14.53 19.04 7.79
CA ASP A 29 -13.76 19.28 9.02
C ASP A 29 -14.66 19.56 10.23
N GLN A 30 -15.72 20.34 10.03
CA GLN A 30 -16.73 20.58 11.06
C GLN A 30 -17.47 19.29 11.44
N ALA A 31 -17.81 18.44 10.45
CA ALA A 31 -18.46 17.16 10.72
C ALA A 31 -17.55 16.18 11.48
N VAL A 32 -16.26 16.14 11.16
CA VAL A 32 -15.25 15.37 11.91
C VAL A 32 -15.13 15.89 13.34
N THR A 33 -14.94 17.21 13.52
CA THR A 33 -14.77 17.85 14.84
C THR A 33 -15.99 17.62 15.75
N LYS A 34 -17.19 17.62 15.17
CA LYS A 34 -18.44 17.37 15.90
C LYS A 34 -18.74 15.87 16.08
N GLY A 35 -17.86 14.97 15.65
CA GLY A 35 -18.05 13.53 15.78
C GLY A 35 -19.25 12.99 14.98
N LEU A 36 -19.62 13.67 13.89
CA LEU A 36 -20.76 13.27 13.05
C LEU A 36 -20.41 12.14 12.07
N ILE A 37 -19.12 11.93 11.82
CA ILE A 37 -18.60 10.82 11.01
C ILE A 37 -18.08 9.75 11.97
N LEU A 38 -18.88 8.69 12.16
CA LEU A 38 -18.52 7.57 13.02
C LEU A 38 -18.39 6.29 12.19
N TYR A 39 -17.23 5.64 12.28
CA TYR A 39 -17.04 4.29 11.76
C TYR A 39 -17.23 3.30 12.89
N ARG A 40 -18.19 2.38 12.75
CA ARG A 40 -18.44 1.34 13.76
C ARG A 40 -17.30 0.33 13.87
N ASN A 41 -16.54 0.15 12.79
CA ASN A 41 -15.42 -0.79 12.72
C ASN A 41 -14.43 -0.30 11.67
N ILE A 42 -13.14 -0.46 11.95
CA ILE A 42 -12.00 -0.10 11.09
C ILE A 42 -11.15 -1.36 10.95
N ASN A 43 -10.75 -1.71 9.74
CA ASN A 43 -9.90 -2.88 9.51
C ASN A 43 -9.03 -2.70 8.25
N PHE A 44 -7.94 -3.44 8.17
CA PHE A 44 -7.07 -3.48 6.99
C PHE A 44 -7.36 -4.74 6.17
N LEU A 45 -8.06 -4.58 5.05
CA LEU A 45 -8.37 -5.66 4.11
C LEU A 45 -7.81 -5.31 2.73
N PRO A 46 -6.61 -5.78 2.39
CA PRO A 46 -6.06 -5.54 1.08
C PRO A 46 -6.76 -6.40 0.02
N TYR A 47 -6.81 -5.88 -1.21
CA TYR A 47 -7.45 -6.55 -2.34
C TYR A 47 -6.61 -6.38 -3.62
N PRO A 48 -6.68 -7.34 -4.56
CA PRO A 48 -5.90 -7.27 -5.80
C PRO A 48 -6.28 -6.07 -6.67
N LEU A 49 -5.30 -5.56 -7.44
CA LEU A 49 -5.43 -4.37 -8.30
C LEU A 49 -6.60 -4.43 -9.30
N ASN A 50 -6.89 -5.62 -9.81
CA ASN A 50 -7.92 -5.87 -10.83
C ASN A 50 -9.24 -6.41 -10.24
N SER A 51 -9.41 -6.34 -8.92
CA SER A 51 -10.64 -6.76 -8.25
C SER A 51 -11.51 -5.55 -7.91
N PRO A 52 -12.85 -5.67 -7.97
CA PRO A 52 -13.74 -4.64 -7.46
C PRO A 52 -13.42 -4.38 -5.99
N VAL A 53 -13.47 -3.11 -5.58
CA VAL A 53 -13.28 -2.72 -4.18
C VAL A 53 -14.27 -3.52 -3.32
N PRO A 54 -13.79 -4.27 -2.31
CA PRO A 54 -14.66 -5.08 -1.49
C PRO A 54 -15.73 -4.22 -0.81
N ASN A 55 -17.00 -4.61 -0.98
CA ASN A 55 -18.08 -4.00 -0.21
C ASN A 55 -18.02 -4.51 1.22
N THR A 56 -17.33 -3.75 2.08
CA THR A 56 -17.08 -4.14 3.47
C THR A 56 -18.07 -3.48 4.42
N LYS A 57 -18.20 -4.12 5.58
CA LYS A 57 -19.01 -3.65 6.71
C LYS A 57 -18.21 -2.72 7.63
N PHE A 58 -16.98 -2.39 7.28
CA PHE A 58 -16.05 -1.61 8.10
C PHE A 58 -15.35 -0.59 7.21
N PHE A 59 -14.70 0.39 7.81
CA PHE A 59 -13.83 1.28 7.07
C PHE A 59 -12.52 0.55 6.75
N ASN A 60 -12.26 0.32 5.46
CA ASN A 60 -11.06 -0.36 5.01
C ASN A 60 -9.88 0.62 4.96
N LEU A 61 -8.81 0.33 5.72
CA LEU A 61 -7.59 1.13 5.73
C LEU A 61 -6.71 0.92 4.50
N PHE A 62 -6.91 -0.17 3.75
CA PHE A 62 -6.18 -0.37 2.51
C PHE A 62 -6.76 0.49 1.39
N LEU A 63 -5.99 1.49 0.97
CA LEU A 63 -6.36 2.45 -0.08
C LEU A 63 -5.99 1.99 -1.50
N GLY A 64 -5.44 0.79 -1.64
CA GLY A 64 -4.86 0.29 -2.88
C GLY A 64 -3.36 0.51 -2.97
N PHE A 65 -2.77 -0.08 -4.01
CA PHE A 65 -1.37 0.12 -4.38
C PHE A 65 -1.16 1.46 -5.10
N LEU A 66 0.06 1.99 -4.99
CA LEU A 66 0.45 3.20 -5.72
C LEU A 66 0.44 2.95 -7.24
N ALA A 67 1.00 1.83 -7.68
CA ALA A 67 0.98 1.46 -9.10
C ALA A 67 -0.44 1.12 -9.59
N LYS A 68 -0.67 1.37 -10.87
CA LYS A 68 -1.87 0.96 -11.62
C LYS A 68 -1.46 0.00 -12.74
N PRO A 69 -2.38 -0.88 -13.19
CA PRO A 69 -2.08 -1.78 -14.30
C PRO A 69 -1.70 -0.95 -15.53
N ALA A 70 -0.57 -1.28 -16.15
CA ALA A 70 -0.22 -0.70 -17.44
C ALA A 70 -1.13 -1.27 -18.53
N ILE A 71 -1.50 -0.45 -19.51
CA ILE A 71 -2.27 -0.91 -20.68
C ILE A 71 -1.39 -1.80 -21.57
N GLU A 72 -0.11 -1.42 -21.71
CA GLU A 72 0.89 -2.16 -22.48
C GLU A 72 2.22 -2.22 -21.72
N ASN A 73 2.96 -3.31 -21.91
CA ASN A 73 4.28 -3.48 -21.33
C ASN A 73 5.33 -2.77 -22.19
N ASN A 74 5.98 -1.74 -21.65
CA ASN A 74 7.13 -1.12 -22.28
C ASN A 74 8.40 -1.93 -22.01
N LYS A 75 8.87 -2.67 -23.03
CA LYS A 75 10.09 -3.49 -22.95
C LYS A 75 11.35 -2.69 -22.70
N GLU A 76 11.47 -1.49 -23.26
CA GLU A 76 12.66 -0.64 -23.07
C GLU A 76 12.86 -0.26 -21.59
N ILE A 77 11.76 -0.17 -20.84
CA ILE A 77 11.78 0.11 -19.40
C ILE A 77 11.91 -1.18 -18.58
N MET A 78 11.23 -2.27 -18.98
CA MET A 78 11.24 -3.52 -18.22
C MET A 78 12.49 -4.36 -18.39
N ASP A 79 13.04 -4.46 -19.60
CA ASP A 79 14.15 -5.34 -19.91
C ASP A 79 15.39 -5.05 -19.03
N PRO A 80 15.75 -3.78 -18.73
CA PRO A 80 16.83 -3.49 -17.77
C PRO A 80 16.58 -4.04 -16.37
N ILE A 81 15.34 -3.96 -15.87
CA ILE A 81 14.97 -4.47 -14.54
C ILE A 81 15.00 -6.00 -14.52
N LEU A 82 14.41 -6.63 -15.54
CA LEU A 82 14.42 -8.08 -15.70
C LEU A 82 15.85 -8.62 -15.81
N TRP A 83 16.69 -7.95 -16.61
CA TRP A 83 18.09 -8.29 -16.77
C TRP A 83 18.85 -8.13 -15.45
N HIS A 84 18.64 -7.04 -14.71
CA HIS A 84 19.30 -6.81 -13.42
C HIS A 84 18.94 -7.88 -12.39
N VAL A 85 17.66 -8.21 -12.24
CA VAL A 85 17.23 -9.26 -11.29
C VAL A 85 17.83 -10.61 -11.68
N LYS A 86 17.78 -10.99 -12.95
CA LYS A 86 18.34 -12.27 -13.41
C LYS A 86 19.85 -12.35 -13.27
N ASN A 87 20.58 -11.36 -13.78
CA ASN A 87 22.03 -11.46 -13.93
C ASN A 87 22.79 -10.96 -12.69
N ILE A 88 22.26 -9.98 -11.96
CA ILE A 88 22.93 -9.40 -10.79
C ILE A 88 22.41 -10.00 -9.49
N ILE A 89 21.09 -10.06 -9.29
CA ILE A 89 20.52 -10.58 -8.04
C ILE A 89 20.57 -12.11 -8.00
N CYS A 90 20.22 -12.77 -9.11
CA CYS A 90 20.16 -14.24 -9.18
C CYS A 90 21.44 -14.87 -9.72
N SER A 91 22.44 -14.07 -10.13
CA SER A 91 23.69 -14.56 -10.73
C SER A 91 23.48 -15.52 -11.92
N GLY A 92 22.41 -15.32 -12.69
CA GLY A 92 22.04 -16.16 -13.83
C GLY A 92 21.27 -17.44 -13.48
N ASP A 93 20.96 -17.70 -12.20
CA ASP A 93 20.13 -18.82 -11.79
C ASP A 93 18.67 -18.59 -12.17
N GLU A 94 18.19 -19.36 -13.17
CA GLU A 94 16.84 -19.22 -13.71
C GLU A 94 15.76 -19.61 -12.69
N ARG A 95 16.01 -20.61 -11.85
CA ARG A 95 15.03 -21.07 -10.84
C ARG A 95 14.85 -20.02 -9.76
N LEU A 96 15.96 -19.41 -9.32
CA LEU A 96 15.91 -18.32 -8.36
C LEU A 96 15.24 -17.07 -8.96
N ASN A 97 15.53 -16.74 -10.21
CA ASN A 97 14.90 -15.64 -10.92
C ASN A 97 13.38 -15.82 -11.01
N GLU A 98 12.92 -17.01 -11.40
CA GLU A 98 11.49 -17.34 -11.43
C GLU A 98 10.87 -17.24 -10.03
N TYR A 99 11.52 -17.78 -9.00
CA TYR A 99 11.03 -17.71 -7.63
C TYR A 99 10.89 -16.26 -7.13
N ILE A 100 11.89 -15.41 -7.36
CA ILE A 100 11.86 -14.00 -6.93
C ILE A 100 10.70 -13.25 -7.60
N TRP A 101 10.51 -13.41 -8.91
CA TRP A 101 9.41 -12.75 -9.62
C TRP A 101 8.04 -13.26 -9.16
N ASN A 102 7.90 -14.57 -8.95
CA ASN A 102 6.67 -15.14 -8.39
C ASN A 102 6.39 -14.64 -6.97
N TRP A 103 7.42 -14.46 -6.15
CA TRP A 103 7.28 -13.94 -4.80
C TRP A 103 6.79 -12.49 -4.79
N TRP A 104 7.37 -11.62 -5.61
CA TRP A 104 6.91 -10.22 -5.73
C TRP A 104 5.52 -10.12 -6.35
N ALA A 105 5.24 -10.91 -7.39
CA ALA A 105 3.91 -10.98 -8.00
C ALA A 105 2.84 -11.43 -6.98
N TYR A 106 3.19 -12.37 -6.10
CA TYR A 106 2.29 -12.86 -5.04
C TYR A 106 1.85 -11.73 -4.10
N LEU A 107 2.73 -10.78 -3.74
CA LEU A 107 2.37 -9.64 -2.90
C LEU A 107 1.25 -8.79 -3.50
N VAL A 108 1.23 -8.63 -4.82
CA VAL A 108 0.28 -7.76 -5.52
C VAL A 108 -0.97 -8.52 -5.95
N GLN A 109 -0.83 -9.78 -6.35
CA GLN A 109 -1.92 -10.61 -6.85
C GLN A 109 -2.74 -11.27 -5.73
N LYS A 110 -2.13 -11.52 -4.56
CA LYS A 110 -2.74 -12.16 -3.38
C LYS A 110 -2.44 -11.39 -2.10
N PRO A 111 -2.69 -10.07 -2.04
CA PRO A 111 -2.29 -9.26 -0.89
C PRO A 111 -3.03 -9.60 0.39
N GLU A 112 -4.19 -10.25 0.29
CA GLU A 112 -4.94 -10.78 1.43
C GLU A 112 -4.22 -11.96 2.11
N LYS A 113 -3.22 -12.56 1.46
CA LYS A 113 -2.46 -13.70 1.95
C LYS A 113 -1.03 -13.30 2.28
N LYS A 114 -0.61 -13.57 3.51
CA LYS A 114 0.78 -13.39 3.91
C LYS A 114 1.67 -14.43 3.19
N PRO A 115 2.80 -14.03 2.57
CA PRO A 115 3.71 -14.96 1.88
C PRO A 115 4.29 -16.04 2.79
N ARG A 116 4.39 -15.79 4.10
CA ARG A 116 5.00 -16.67 5.12
C ARG A 116 6.46 -17.06 4.81
N SER A 117 7.11 -16.31 3.94
CA SER A 117 8.52 -16.39 3.60
C SER A 117 9.08 -14.98 3.45
N ILE A 118 10.40 -14.84 3.57
CA ILE A 118 11.12 -13.57 3.46
C ILE A 118 12.26 -13.77 2.46
N LEU A 119 12.46 -12.79 1.56
CA LEU A 119 13.63 -12.74 0.70
C LEU A 119 14.80 -12.07 1.43
N VAL A 120 15.97 -12.70 1.42
CA VAL A 120 17.19 -12.14 1.99
C VAL A 120 18.21 -11.94 0.87
N LEU A 121 18.48 -10.67 0.52
CA LEU A 121 19.48 -10.31 -0.48
C LEU A 121 20.80 -9.97 0.21
N LYS A 122 21.81 -10.82 0.04
CA LYS A 122 23.14 -10.63 0.62
C LYS A 122 24.18 -10.55 -0.48
N SER A 123 25.10 -9.60 -0.37
CA SER A 123 26.29 -9.49 -1.23
C SER A 123 27.53 -9.29 -0.37
N THR A 124 28.69 -9.65 -0.91
CA THR A 124 29.99 -9.47 -0.25
C THR A 124 30.38 -7.99 -0.16
N LEU A 125 30.04 -7.21 -1.18
CA LEU A 125 30.30 -5.77 -1.25
C LEU A 125 29.00 -4.97 -1.07
N GLN A 126 29.14 -3.71 -0.65
CA GLN A 126 28.03 -2.76 -0.68
C GLN A 126 27.80 -2.26 -2.12
N GLN A 127 26.66 -1.61 -2.34
CA GLN A 127 26.29 -1.01 -3.64
C GLN A 127 26.19 -1.99 -4.83
N CYS A 128 25.98 -3.28 -4.60
CA CYS A 128 25.71 -4.28 -5.65
C CYS A 128 24.29 -4.17 -6.27
N GLY A 129 23.59 -3.04 -6.13
CA GLY A 129 22.27 -2.83 -6.74
C GLY A 129 21.09 -3.56 -6.10
N LYS A 130 21.22 -4.04 -4.86
CA LYS A 130 20.11 -4.69 -4.11
C LYS A 130 18.89 -3.78 -3.99
N ASN A 131 19.15 -2.50 -3.72
CA ASN A 131 18.11 -1.50 -3.51
C ASN A 131 17.33 -1.14 -4.78
N ILE A 132 17.91 -1.35 -5.97
CA ILE A 132 17.25 -0.98 -7.24
C ILE A 132 15.87 -1.64 -7.35
N ILE A 133 15.78 -2.94 -7.05
CA ILE A 133 14.52 -3.67 -7.14
C ILE A 133 13.65 -3.47 -5.89
N THR A 134 14.24 -3.41 -4.69
CA THR A 134 13.45 -3.26 -3.45
C THR A 134 12.79 -1.89 -3.36
N ASP A 135 13.50 -0.83 -3.74
CA ASP A 135 12.99 0.54 -3.70
C ASP A 135 11.96 0.74 -4.83
N PHE A 136 12.17 0.12 -6.00
CA PHE A 136 11.16 0.11 -7.05
C PHE A 136 9.85 -0.54 -6.59
N ILE A 137 9.90 -1.76 -6.04
CA ILE A 137 8.69 -2.43 -5.58
C ILE A 137 8.08 -1.69 -4.38
N GLY A 138 8.89 -1.32 -3.40
CA GLY A 138 8.45 -0.63 -2.19
C GLY A 138 7.81 0.72 -2.48
N ASP A 139 8.52 1.59 -3.18
CA ASP A 139 8.14 3.01 -3.29
C ASP A 139 7.29 3.30 -4.52
N LYS A 140 7.42 2.50 -5.60
CA LYS A 140 6.71 2.75 -6.86
C LYS A 140 5.55 1.80 -7.11
N VAL A 141 5.61 0.57 -6.58
CA VAL A 141 4.51 -0.40 -6.72
C VAL A 141 3.58 -0.35 -5.51
N LEU A 142 4.11 -0.66 -4.33
CA LEU A 142 3.31 -0.71 -3.10
C LEU A 142 2.91 0.69 -2.63
N GLY A 143 3.90 1.58 -2.49
CA GLY A 143 3.78 2.92 -1.94
C GLY A 143 4.21 2.98 -0.47
N GLU A 144 4.61 4.17 -0.02
CA GLU A 144 5.14 4.42 1.34
C GLU A 144 4.16 4.05 2.46
N HIS A 145 2.86 3.99 2.18
CA HIS A 145 1.81 3.56 3.11
C HIS A 145 1.75 2.04 3.31
N LEU A 146 2.44 1.26 2.47
CA LEU A 146 2.48 -0.22 2.51
C LEU A 146 3.92 -0.77 2.58
N HIS A 147 4.92 0.10 2.49
CA HIS A 147 6.33 -0.24 2.49
C HIS A 147 7.05 0.49 3.63
N TYR A 148 7.83 -0.26 4.39
CA TYR A 148 8.66 0.28 5.45
C TYR A 148 10.09 -0.22 5.31
N ALA A 149 11.04 0.69 5.14
CA ALA A 149 12.46 0.42 5.07
C ALA A 149 13.21 1.09 6.22
N THR A 150 14.07 0.34 6.90
CA THR A 150 14.91 0.88 7.97
C THR A 150 16.22 0.11 8.09
N SER A 151 17.29 0.80 8.47
CA SER A 151 18.56 0.19 8.89
C SER A 151 18.57 -0.21 10.37
N ASP A 152 17.56 0.23 11.13
CA ASP A 152 17.46 0.01 12.57
C ASP A 152 16.54 -1.18 12.87
N LEU A 153 17.14 -2.32 13.19
CA LEU A 153 16.42 -3.56 13.45
C LEU A 153 15.51 -3.47 14.69
N GLU A 154 15.83 -2.60 15.66
CA GLU A 154 15.00 -2.39 16.86
C GLU A 154 13.62 -1.82 16.50
N LYS A 155 13.50 -1.07 15.40
CA LYS A 155 12.19 -0.56 14.95
C LYS A 155 11.26 -1.67 14.42
N ILE A 156 11.84 -2.81 14.04
CA ILE A 156 11.10 -3.98 13.55
C ILE A 156 10.88 -5.01 14.67
N LEU A 157 11.92 -5.32 15.44
CA LEU A 157 11.94 -6.40 16.42
C LEU A 157 11.80 -5.95 17.88
N GLY A 158 11.88 -4.65 18.14
CA GLY A 158 11.82 -4.09 19.49
C GLY A 158 10.43 -4.17 20.12
N ARG A 159 10.33 -3.65 21.35
CA ARG A 159 9.08 -3.68 22.13
C ARG A 159 7.95 -2.87 21.50
N PHE A 160 8.28 -1.83 20.76
CA PHE A 160 7.33 -0.97 20.06
C PHE A 160 7.49 -1.15 18.56
N ASN A 161 6.47 -1.72 17.91
CA ASN A 161 6.44 -2.00 16.48
C ASN A 161 5.35 -1.19 15.76
N SER A 162 5.02 0.00 16.29
CA SER A 162 4.02 0.89 15.69
C SER A 162 4.27 1.19 14.21
N PRO A 163 5.51 1.28 13.67
CA PRO A 163 5.72 1.46 12.24
C PRO A 163 5.22 0.29 11.36
N LEU A 164 4.95 -0.88 11.95
CA LEU A 164 4.44 -2.06 11.26
C LEU A 164 2.94 -2.31 11.48
N GLN A 165 2.28 -1.48 12.28
CA GLN A 165 0.85 -1.60 12.55
C GLN A 165 0.05 -0.87 11.47
N ALA A 166 -1.05 -1.51 11.04
CA ALA A 166 -2.03 -0.93 10.12
C ALA A 166 -3.14 -0.23 10.89
#